data_AF-A0A080WPN3-F1
#
_entry.id   AF-A0A080WPN3-F1
#
_cell.length_a   1.000
_cell.length_b   1.000
_cell.length_c   1.000
_cell.angle_alpha   90.00
_cell.angle_beta   90.00
_cell.angle_gamma   90.00
#
_symmetry.space_group_name_H-M   'P 1'
#
loop_
_entity.id
_entity.type
_entity.pdbx_description
1 polymer ?
#
loop_
_entity_poly.entity_id
_entity_poly.type
_entity_poly.pdbx_seq_one_letter_code
_entity_poly.pdbx_strand_id
1 'polypeptide(L)'
;MDALKQVSSGSSSVAAPPAAAAKEAGGAPPPPPPPPPPGPPPVIKAAAPSNDMSAVFDQLNQGSAVTAGLRKVDKSEQTHKNPSLRAQSIVPGSPTSRGKSPAPSKKPKPESMRVKKPSRKQLEGNKWFIEHFDSPADIVEISASLTQSILISRCNKTIIKVNGKANAISLDNCVGVSIIVDSLVSSLEAIKCSKFALQIDGNVPAVMFDQIDGGQVYLNAGSMDAEILTSKCTAINIVLPPQEDVEDSDAKECPIPEQIRTTIKDGAIFSEIVDHVG
;
A
#
# COMPACT_ATOMS: atom_id res chain seq x y z
N MET A 1 49.05 56.78 13.76
CA MET A 1 49.37 55.38 13.52
C MET A 1 48.49 54.92 12.37
N ASP A 2 49.13 54.77 11.20
CA ASP A 2 48.82 53.90 10.06
C ASP A 2 47.37 53.74 9.57
N ALA A 3 47.03 53.80 8.28
CA ALA A 3 47.72 54.18 7.07
C ALA A 3 46.62 54.41 6.01
N LEU A 4 46.77 55.50 5.27
CA LEU A 4 46.08 55.82 4.03
C LEU A 4 46.62 54.94 2.88
N LYS A 5 45.82 54.86 1.81
CA LYS A 5 46.08 54.37 0.42
C LYS A 5 45.54 52.95 0.16
N GLN A 6 44.82 52.68 -0.91
CA GLN A 6 44.80 53.40 -2.19
C GLN A 6 43.47 53.22 -2.95
N VAL A 7 42.95 54.36 -3.38
CA VAL A 7 41.91 54.60 -4.39
C VAL A 7 42.41 54.16 -5.77
N SER A 8 41.57 53.54 -6.60
CA SER A 8 41.02 54.18 -7.81
C SER A 8 40.52 53.19 -8.86
N SER A 9 39.42 53.61 -9.46
CA SER A 9 38.72 53.10 -10.64
C SER A 9 39.59 52.88 -11.89
N GLY A 10 39.15 51.92 -12.72
CA GLY A 10 39.56 51.76 -14.11
C GLY A 10 38.55 50.89 -14.87
N SER A 11 37.78 51.53 -15.75
CA SER A 11 36.90 50.88 -16.73
C SER A 11 37.72 50.33 -17.89
N SER A 12 37.45 49.10 -18.34
CA SER A 12 37.44 48.71 -19.76
C SER A 12 37.02 47.26 -19.95
N SER A 13 36.12 47.06 -20.92
CA SER A 13 35.76 45.81 -21.59
C SER A 13 36.98 45.02 -22.09
N VAL A 14 36.91 43.69 -22.16
CA VAL A 14 37.18 42.86 -23.38
C VAL A 14 36.80 41.39 -23.13
N ALA A 15 35.99 40.89 -24.06
CA ALA A 15 35.88 39.57 -24.70
C ALA A 15 36.32 38.25 -24.02
N ALA A 16 35.44 37.26 -24.22
CA ALA A 16 35.62 35.84 -23.98
C ALA A 16 36.68 35.20 -24.90
N PRO A 17 37.43 34.18 -24.43
CA PRO A 17 38.35 33.41 -25.25
C PRO A 17 37.63 32.27 -26.03
N PRO A 18 38.25 31.76 -27.12
CA PRO A 18 37.55 31.15 -28.25
C PRO A 18 37.55 29.61 -28.27
N ALA A 19 36.77 29.11 -29.24
CA ALA A 19 36.45 27.73 -29.58
C ALA A 19 37.64 26.82 -29.94
N ALA A 20 37.51 25.54 -29.58
CA ALA A 20 38.36 24.44 -30.06
C ALA A 20 37.67 23.70 -31.23
N ALA A 21 38.49 23.32 -32.21
CA ALA A 21 38.11 22.86 -33.54
C ALA A 21 37.54 21.43 -33.63
N ALA A 22 36.78 21.22 -34.69
CA ALA A 22 36.13 19.99 -35.12
C ALA A 22 37.09 18.86 -35.55
N LYS A 23 36.64 17.61 -35.36
CA LYS A 23 37.08 16.42 -36.10
C LYS A 23 35.87 15.64 -36.59
N GLU A 24 35.93 15.22 -37.84
CA GLU A 24 34.89 14.52 -38.59
C GLU A 24 34.78 13.02 -38.26
N ALA A 25 33.58 12.48 -38.55
CA ALA A 25 33.24 11.15 -39.06
C ALA A 25 33.38 9.90 -38.16
N GLY A 26 32.21 9.36 -37.78
CA GLY A 26 32.02 7.97 -37.34
C GLY A 26 30.53 7.67 -37.18
N GLY A 27 29.88 7.15 -38.24
CA GLY A 27 28.45 6.84 -38.26
C GLY A 27 28.07 5.65 -37.38
N ALA A 28 26.88 5.71 -36.76
CA ALA A 28 26.29 4.59 -36.03
C ALA A 28 25.83 3.47 -36.98
N PRO A 29 25.94 2.18 -36.61
CA PRO A 29 25.48 1.08 -37.45
C PRO A 29 23.94 1.09 -37.58
N PRO A 30 23.37 0.66 -38.72
CA PRO A 30 21.93 0.65 -38.92
C PRO A 30 21.24 -0.39 -38.02
N PRO A 31 19.97 -0.15 -37.63
CA PRO A 31 19.20 -1.09 -36.82
C PRO A 31 18.92 -2.39 -37.59
N PRO A 32 18.82 -3.54 -36.89
CA PRO A 32 18.51 -4.82 -37.51
C PRO A 32 17.07 -4.84 -38.08
N PRO A 33 16.81 -5.61 -39.14
CA PRO A 33 15.49 -5.70 -39.75
C PRO A 33 14.47 -6.39 -38.83
N PRO A 34 13.18 -6.03 -38.92
CA PRO A 34 12.13 -6.65 -38.12
C PRO A 34 11.90 -8.11 -38.54
N PRO A 35 11.47 -8.98 -37.60
CA PRO A 35 11.18 -10.38 -37.88
C PRO A 35 9.93 -10.54 -38.77
N PRO A 36 9.87 -11.61 -39.61
CA PRO A 36 8.73 -11.86 -40.47
C PRO A 36 7.48 -12.25 -39.67
N PRO A 37 6.27 -11.96 -40.21
CA PRO A 37 5.02 -12.25 -39.52
C PRO A 37 4.71 -13.76 -39.43
N PRO A 38 3.98 -14.21 -38.40
CA PRO A 38 3.60 -15.62 -38.25
C PRO A 38 2.60 -16.05 -39.33
N GLY A 39 2.78 -17.27 -39.85
CA GLY A 39 1.85 -17.89 -40.81
C GLY A 39 0.52 -18.34 -40.18
N PRO A 40 -0.53 -18.56 -40.99
CA PRO A 40 -1.86 -18.89 -40.51
C PRO A 40 -1.97 -20.33 -39.96
N PRO A 41 -2.85 -20.58 -38.96
CA PRO A 41 -3.01 -21.89 -38.34
C PRO A 41 -3.79 -22.88 -39.22
N PRO A 42 -3.56 -24.21 -39.08
CA PRO A 42 -4.19 -25.23 -39.90
C PRO A 42 -5.61 -25.56 -39.42
N VAL A 43 -6.51 -25.77 -40.38
CA VAL A 43 -7.91 -26.20 -40.18
C VAL A 43 -8.01 -27.73 -40.01
N ILE A 44 -8.66 -28.17 -38.93
CA ILE A 44 -8.96 -29.59 -38.65
C ILE A 44 -10.44 -29.85 -39.01
N LYS A 45 -10.69 -30.83 -39.88
CA LYS A 45 -12.03 -31.34 -40.21
C LYS A 45 -12.52 -32.35 -39.17
N ALA A 46 -13.78 -32.25 -38.76
CA ALA A 46 -14.44 -33.15 -37.82
C ALA A 46 -14.94 -34.44 -38.51
N ALA A 47 -14.84 -35.58 -37.82
CA ALA A 47 -15.47 -36.86 -38.17
C ALA A 47 -16.63 -37.17 -37.21
N ALA A 48 -17.62 -37.90 -37.71
CA ALA A 48 -18.95 -38.14 -37.15
C ALA A 48 -18.98 -39.04 -35.88
N PRO A 49 -20.05 -38.97 -35.05
CA PRO A 49 -20.13 -39.66 -33.76
C PRO A 49 -20.66 -41.08 -33.88
N SER A 50 -20.05 -42.02 -33.14
CA SER A 50 -20.58 -43.36 -32.90
C SER A 50 -21.48 -43.36 -31.66
N ASN A 51 -22.71 -43.87 -31.83
CA ASN A 51 -23.71 -44.13 -30.80
C ASN A 51 -23.18 -45.03 -29.66
N ASP A 52 -23.02 -44.48 -28.45
CA ASP A 52 -23.05 -45.26 -27.19
C ASP A 52 -23.36 -44.39 -25.96
N MET A 53 -24.29 -43.43 -26.07
CA MET A 53 -24.62 -42.50 -24.97
C MET A 53 -26.10 -42.51 -24.59
N SER A 54 -26.98 -43.15 -25.37
CA SER A 54 -28.43 -43.15 -25.10
C SER A 54 -28.77 -43.85 -23.79
N ALA A 55 -28.12 -44.98 -23.49
CA ALA A 55 -28.33 -45.70 -22.24
C ALA A 55 -27.92 -44.88 -21.01
N VAL A 56 -26.92 -44.00 -21.15
CA VAL A 56 -26.44 -43.12 -20.07
C VAL A 56 -27.44 -42.00 -19.79
N PHE A 57 -28.07 -41.45 -20.84
CA PHE A 57 -29.11 -40.42 -20.69
C PHE A 57 -30.41 -40.97 -20.09
N ASP A 58 -30.80 -42.20 -20.44
CA ASP A 58 -31.96 -42.87 -19.84
C ASP A 58 -31.73 -43.17 -18.35
N GLN A 59 -30.50 -43.50 -17.97
CA GLN A 59 -30.11 -43.69 -16.58
C GLN A 59 -30.05 -42.36 -15.80
N LEU A 60 -29.68 -41.26 -16.46
CA LEU A 60 -29.65 -39.93 -15.85
C LEU A 60 -31.06 -39.40 -15.53
N ASN A 61 -32.04 -39.69 -16.39
CA ASN A 61 -33.43 -39.26 -16.21
C ASN A 61 -34.19 -40.00 -15.09
N GLN A 62 -33.59 -41.04 -14.50
CA GLN A 62 -34.15 -41.75 -13.34
C GLN A 62 -33.95 -41.01 -12.00
N GLY A 63 -33.20 -39.90 -11.99
CA GLY A 63 -33.08 -39.01 -10.83
C GLY A 63 -32.62 -39.74 -9.55
N SER A 64 -33.27 -39.46 -8.41
CA SER A 64 -32.94 -40.07 -7.11
C SER A 64 -33.18 -41.58 -7.04
N ALA A 65 -33.95 -42.16 -7.98
CA ALA A 65 -34.23 -43.60 -8.03
C ALA A 65 -33.03 -44.43 -8.51
N VAL A 66 -32.03 -43.82 -9.17
CA VAL A 66 -30.75 -44.49 -9.53
C VAL A 66 -30.04 -45.09 -8.31
N THR A 67 -30.26 -44.52 -7.12
CA THR A 67 -29.62 -44.99 -5.88
C THR A 67 -30.23 -46.28 -5.33
N ALA A 68 -31.41 -46.70 -5.81
CA ALA A 68 -32.09 -47.91 -5.35
C ALA A 68 -31.46 -49.21 -5.89
N GLY A 69 -30.79 -49.16 -7.04
CA GLY A 69 -30.10 -50.31 -7.65
C GLY A 69 -28.65 -50.52 -7.18
N LEU A 70 -28.10 -49.58 -6.41
CA LEU A 70 -26.72 -49.65 -5.92
C LEU A 70 -26.65 -50.47 -4.63
N ARG A 71 -25.70 -51.41 -4.56
CA ARG A 71 -25.42 -52.17 -3.32
C ARG A 71 -25.14 -51.19 -2.18
N LYS A 72 -25.94 -51.28 -1.11
CA LYS A 72 -25.67 -50.52 0.12
C LYS A 72 -24.39 -51.05 0.75
N VAL A 73 -23.40 -50.18 0.85
CA VAL A 73 -22.09 -50.48 1.43
C VAL A 73 -22.21 -50.54 2.94
N ASP A 74 -21.89 -51.70 3.51
CA ASP A 74 -21.97 -51.93 4.94
C ASP A 74 -20.97 -51.05 5.70
N LYS A 75 -21.30 -50.74 6.96
CA LYS A 75 -20.50 -49.82 7.80
C LYS A 75 -19.05 -50.28 7.97
N SER A 76 -18.81 -51.59 7.88
CA SER A 76 -17.49 -52.21 7.93
C SER A 76 -16.63 -51.94 6.70
N GLU A 77 -17.24 -51.62 5.55
CA GLU A 77 -16.58 -51.32 4.25
C GLU A 77 -16.31 -49.81 4.07
N GLN A 78 -16.80 -48.97 4.99
CA GLN A 78 -16.58 -47.51 4.95
C GLN A 78 -15.22 -47.16 5.53
N THR A 79 -14.27 -46.78 4.66
CA THR A 79 -12.87 -46.46 5.02
C THR A 79 -12.71 -45.32 6.03
N HIS A 80 -13.70 -44.43 6.17
CA HIS A 80 -13.69 -43.38 7.20
C HIS A 80 -14.18 -43.83 8.58
N LYS A 81 -14.89 -44.97 8.65
CA LYS A 81 -15.37 -45.56 9.92
C LYS A 81 -14.54 -46.75 10.37
N ASN A 82 -13.73 -47.32 9.47
CA ASN A 82 -12.84 -48.42 9.78
C ASN A 82 -11.39 -48.11 9.33
N PRO A 83 -10.55 -47.55 10.24
CA PRO A 83 -9.18 -47.15 9.92
C PRO A 83 -8.29 -48.28 9.37
N SER A 84 -8.63 -49.54 9.68
CA SER A 84 -7.88 -50.72 9.22
C SER A 84 -7.94 -50.92 7.70
N LEU A 85 -9.03 -50.52 7.04
CA LEU A 85 -9.17 -50.60 5.57
C LEU A 85 -8.28 -49.61 4.82
N ARG A 86 -7.85 -48.54 5.49
CA ARG A 86 -6.92 -47.55 4.92
C ARG A 86 -5.50 -48.11 4.83
N ALA A 87 -5.14 -49.01 5.74
CA ALA A 87 -3.80 -49.59 5.82
C ALA A 87 -3.55 -50.72 4.79
N GLN A 88 -4.60 -51.26 4.17
CA GLN A 88 -4.52 -52.47 3.33
C GLN A 88 -4.56 -52.21 1.82
N SER A 89 -4.57 -50.94 1.37
CA SER A 89 -4.46 -50.62 -0.06
C SER A 89 -3.00 -50.77 -0.54
N ILE A 90 -2.51 -52.00 -0.57
CA ILE A 90 -1.26 -52.41 -1.21
C ILE A 90 -1.58 -52.62 -2.69
N VAL A 91 -1.44 -51.56 -3.48
CA VAL A 91 -1.25 -51.67 -4.93
C VAL A 91 0.26 -51.54 -5.16
N PRO A 92 0.98 -52.56 -5.66
CA PRO A 92 2.42 -52.46 -5.83
C PRO A 92 2.74 -51.60 -7.07
N GLY A 93 3.08 -50.33 -6.85
CA GLY A 93 3.61 -49.44 -7.87
C GLY A 93 5.15 -49.40 -7.81
N SER A 94 5.80 -49.92 -8.86
CA SER A 94 7.24 -49.87 -9.14
C SER A 94 7.88 -48.48 -8.91
N PRO A 95 9.16 -48.38 -8.47
CA PRO A 95 9.82 -47.10 -8.18
C PRO A 95 10.24 -46.43 -9.48
N THR A 96 9.30 -45.74 -10.13
CA THR A 96 9.65 -44.75 -11.15
C THR A 96 9.65 -43.37 -10.52
N SER A 97 10.79 -42.69 -10.62
CA SER A 97 11.02 -41.29 -10.28
C SER A 97 10.09 -40.34 -11.03
N ARG A 98 8.81 -40.29 -10.65
CA ARG A 98 7.88 -39.29 -11.17
C ARG A 98 8.09 -38.03 -10.36
N GLY A 99 8.81 -37.08 -10.95
CA GLY A 99 9.05 -35.76 -10.39
C GLY A 99 7.75 -35.17 -9.87
N LYS A 100 7.79 -34.69 -8.61
CA LYS A 100 6.71 -33.87 -8.07
C LYS A 100 6.54 -32.69 -9.03
N SER A 101 5.46 -32.70 -9.81
CA SER A 101 5.00 -31.49 -10.49
C SER A 101 4.95 -30.37 -9.45
N PRO A 102 5.46 -29.16 -9.74
CA PRO A 102 5.37 -28.06 -8.80
C PRO A 102 3.90 -27.89 -8.44
N ALA A 103 3.55 -28.12 -7.17
CA ALA A 103 2.22 -27.79 -6.69
C ALA A 103 1.98 -26.32 -7.05
N PRO A 104 0.79 -25.96 -7.57
CA PRO A 104 0.48 -24.58 -7.91
C PRO A 104 0.84 -23.71 -6.70
N SER A 105 1.71 -22.74 -6.93
CA SER A 105 2.22 -21.81 -5.93
C SER A 105 1.03 -21.35 -5.10
N LYS A 106 1.03 -21.72 -3.81
CA LYS A 106 0.00 -21.33 -2.87
C LYS A 106 -0.12 -19.82 -2.98
N LYS A 107 -1.19 -19.34 -3.63
CA LYS A 107 -1.57 -17.93 -3.55
C LYS A 107 -1.50 -17.55 -2.07
N PRO A 108 -0.84 -16.45 -1.71
CA PRO A 108 -0.73 -16.06 -0.30
C PRO A 108 -2.14 -16.12 0.29
N LYS A 109 -2.28 -16.84 1.40
CA LYS A 109 -3.57 -16.95 2.08
C LYS A 109 -4.11 -15.53 2.29
N PRO A 110 -5.41 -15.28 2.06
CA PRO A 110 -6.00 -13.97 2.30
C PRO A 110 -5.64 -13.52 3.72
N GLU A 111 -5.41 -12.22 3.92
CA GLU A 111 -4.91 -11.70 5.21
C GLU A 111 -5.76 -12.12 6.41
N SER A 112 -7.07 -12.34 6.20
CA SER A 112 -8.00 -12.90 7.19
C SER A 112 -7.64 -14.29 7.72
N MET A 113 -6.81 -15.04 7.01
CA MET A 113 -6.38 -16.41 7.33
C MET A 113 -4.91 -16.47 7.78
N ARG A 114 -4.23 -15.33 7.90
CA ARG A 114 -2.88 -15.24 8.48
C ARG A 114 -3.01 -15.21 10.00
N VAL A 115 -2.25 -16.06 10.68
CA VAL A 115 -2.20 -16.07 12.16
C VAL A 115 -1.84 -14.67 12.64
N LYS A 116 -2.75 -14.04 13.40
CA LYS A 116 -2.54 -12.72 13.98
C LYS A 116 -1.33 -12.78 14.90
N LYS A 117 -0.33 -11.95 14.64
CA LYS A 117 0.80 -11.76 15.56
C LYS A 117 0.26 -11.14 16.85
N PRO A 118 0.89 -11.42 18.01
CA PRO A 118 0.48 -10.80 19.25
C PRO A 118 0.67 -9.28 19.18
N SER A 119 -0.22 -8.54 19.84
CA SER A 119 -0.08 -7.10 20.03
C SER A 119 1.22 -6.80 20.77
N ARG A 120 2.01 -5.85 20.27
CA ARG A 120 3.31 -5.49 20.81
C ARG A 120 3.31 -4.00 21.13
N LYS A 121 3.64 -3.67 22.39
CA LYS A 121 3.96 -2.32 22.85
C LYS A 121 5.30 -2.41 23.60
N GLN A 122 6.37 -1.98 22.97
CA GLN A 122 7.71 -2.11 23.56
C GLN A 122 8.62 -0.97 23.12
N LEU A 123 9.44 -0.51 24.06
CA LEU A 123 10.55 0.41 23.78
C LEU A 123 11.82 -0.40 23.55
N GLU A 124 12.44 -0.25 22.39
CA GLU A 124 13.75 -0.83 22.08
C GLU A 124 14.73 0.29 21.75
N GLY A 125 15.69 0.50 22.64
CA GLY A 125 16.58 1.66 22.58
C GLY A 125 15.76 2.96 22.64
N ASN A 126 15.77 3.73 21.56
CA ASN A 126 15.02 4.98 21.42
C ASN A 126 13.79 4.85 20.51
N LYS A 127 13.35 3.64 20.18
CA LYS A 127 12.20 3.43 19.29
C LYS A 127 11.08 2.68 19.99
N TRP A 128 9.89 3.28 20.01
CA TRP A 128 8.67 2.62 20.43
C TRP A 128 8.08 1.82 19.26
N PHE A 129 7.71 0.58 19.53
CA PHE A 129 7.00 -0.30 18.61
C PHE A 129 5.59 -0.54 19.15
N ILE A 130 4.59 -0.12 18.38
CA ILE A 130 3.17 -0.34 18.64
C ILE A 130 2.61 -1.10 17.44
N GLU A 131 2.51 -2.41 17.58
CA GLU A 131 2.22 -3.29 16.45
C GLU A 131 1.05 -4.21 16.76
N HIS A 132 0.25 -4.52 15.73
CA HIS A 132 -0.74 -5.59 15.76
C HIS A 132 -1.87 -5.43 16.81
N PHE A 133 -2.17 -4.20 17.23
CA PHE A 133 -3.37 -3.94 18.00
C PHE A 133 -4.60 -4.08 17.11
N ASP A 134 -5.62 -4.80 17.57
CA ASP A 134 -6.86 -5.00 16.82
C ASP A 134 -8.06 -4.81 17.75
N SER A 135 -8.71 -3.67 17.59
CA SER A 135 -9.90 -3.24 18.33
C SER A 135 -9.74 -3.37 19.87
N PRO A 136 -8.65 -2.85 20.47
CA PRO A 136 -8.53 -2.86 21.93
C PRO A 136 -9.63 -1.99 22.56
N ALA A 137 -10.11 -2.40 23.73
CA ALA A 137 -11.10 -1.62 24.49
C ALA A 137 -10.49 -0.33 25.05
N ASP A 138 -9.21 -0.40 25.45
CA ASP A 138 -8.49 0.69 26.09
C ASP A 138 -7.64 1.49 25.11
N ILE A 139 -7.38 2.75 25.46
CA ILE A 139 -6.48 3.64 24.72
C ILE A 139 -5.03 3.17 24.93
N VAL A 140 -4.27 3.10 23.84
CA VAL A 140 -2.84 2.79 23.89
C VAL A 140 -2.07 4.08 24.16
N GLU A 141 -1.73 4.33 25.42
CA GLU A 141 -0.96 5.52 25.81
C GLU A 141 0.54 5.30 25.73
N ILE A 142 1.28 6.27 25.20
CA ILE A 142 2.74 6.26 25.08
C ILE A 142 3.28 7.55 25.70
N SER A 143 4.10 7.42 26.74
CA SER A 143 4.87 8.54 27.29
C SER A 143 6.18 8.66 26.53
N ALA A 144 6.25 9.61 25.60
CA ALA A 144 7.40 9.77 24.72
C ALA A 144 8.37 10.85 25.23
N SER A 145 9.65 10.67 24.92
CA SER A 145 10.70 11.67 25.14
C SER A 145 11.25 12.22 23.82
N LEU A 146 11.92 13.38 23.88
CA LEU A 146 12.36 14.15 22.72
C LEU A 146 13.28 13.37 21.77
N THR A 147 14.02 12.39 22.30
CA THR A 147 14.95 11.56 21.51
C THR A 147 14.29 10.30 20.93
N GLN A 148 13.05 10.00 21.32
CA GLN A 148 12.37 8.78 20.93
C GLN A 148 11.58 8.95 19.64
N SER A 149 11.59 7.92 18.80
CA SER A 149 10.72 7.80 17.63
C SER A 149 9.68 6.71 17.85
N ILE A 150 8.52 6.84 17.24
CA ILE A 150 7.40 5.91 17.43
C ILE A 150 7.05 5.27 16.09
N LEU A 151 7.05 3.94 16.05
CA LEU A 151 6.56 3.15 14.91
C LEU A 151 5.27 2.46 15.28
N ILE A 152 4.21 2.78 14.55
CA ILE A 152 2.87 2.20 14.71
C ILE A 152 2.60 1.37 13.47
N SER A 153 2.49 0.04 13.60
CA SER A 153 2.33 -0.84 12.44
C SER A 153 1.14 -1.79 12.58
N ARG A 154 0.36 -1.95 11.51
CA ARG A 154 -0.71 -2.96 11.41
C ARG A 154 -1.71 -2.91 12.58
N CYS A 155 -2.07 -1.72 13.01
CA CYS A 155 -3.11 -1.50 14.00
C CYS A 155 -4.48 -1.34 13.34
N ASN A 156 -5.53 -1.89 13.95
CA ASN A 156 -6.90 -1.84 13.46
C ASN A 156 -7.83 -1.30 14.54
N LYS A 157 -8.61 -0.26 14.26
CA LYS A 157 -9.59 0.34 15.20
C LYS A 157 -8.99 0.62 16.57
N THR A 158 -7.83 1.27 16.57
CA THR A 158 -7.06 1.54 17.80
C THR A 158 -6.98 3.04 18.02
N ILE A 159 -7.21 3.47 19.26
CA ILE A 159 -6.94 4.83 19.70
C ILE A 159 -5.56 4.84 20.36
N ILE A 160 -4.66 5.70 19.88
CA ILE A 160 -3.29 5.83 20.35
C ILE A 160 -3.08 7.26 20.82
N LYS A 161 -2.63 7.43 22.07
CA LYS A 161 -2.32 8.74 22.62
C LYS A 161 -0.83 8.86 22.91
N VAL A 162 -0.18 9.83 22.30
CA VAL A 162 1.25 10.12 22.50
C VAL A 162 1.37 11.36 23.38
N ASN A 163 1.69 11.13 24.65
CA ASN A 163 1.91 12.16 25.64
C ASN A 163 3.37 12.62 25.61
N GLY A 164 3.59 13.93 25.67
CA GLY A 164 4.91 14.55 25.62
C GLY A 164 5.43 14.78 24.20
N LYS A 165 6.68 15.26 24.10
CA LYS A 165 7.29 15.62 22.82
C LYS A 165 8.16 14.47 22.31
N ALA A 166 7.79 13.86 21.19
CA ALA A 166 8.59 12.83 20.51
C ALA A 166 9.42 13.42 19.36
N ASN A 167 10.39 12.68 18.84
CA ASN A 167 11.13 13.11 17.66
C ASN A 167 10.27 13.04 16.39
N ALA A 168 9.74 11.85 16.10
CA ALA A 168 8.96 11.52 14.90
C ALA A 168 8.00 10.37 15.16
N ILE A 169 6.91 10.31 14.39
CA ILE A 169 5.95 9.19 14.40
C ILE A 169 5.80 8.67 12.97
N SER A 170 5.87 7.35 12.80
CA SER A 170 5.60 6.67 11.53
C SER A 170 4.48 5.65 11.72
N LEU A 171 3.44 5.74 10.90
CA LEU A 171 2.33 4.80 10.83
C LEU A 171 2.40 4.01 9.52
N ASP A 172 2.34 2.68 9.62
CA ASP A 172 2.34 1.79 8.46
C ASP A 172 1.17 0.81 8.52
N ASN A 173 0.41 0.75 7.43
CA ASN A 173 -0.58 -0.30 7.18
C ASN A 173 -1.66 -0.40 8.28
N CYS A 174 -2.17 0.75 8.75
CA CYS A 174 -3.18 0.83 9.81
C CYS A 174 -4.58 1.12 9.27
N VAL A 175 -5.63 0.65 9.96
CA VAL A 175 -7.02 0.81 9.50
C VAL A 175 -7.89 1.30 10.66
N GLY A 176 -8.57 2.42 10.53
CA GLY A 176 -9.44 2.94 11.60
C GLY A 176 -8.67 3.42 12.82
N VAL A 177 -7.41 3.86 12.66
CA VAL A 177 -6.60 4.34 13.79
C VAL A 177 -6.88 5.82 14.02
N SER A 178 -7.12 6.16 15.29
CA SER A 178 -7.18 7.53 15.77
C SER A 178 -5.94 7.80 16.62
N ILE A 179 -5.14 8.80 16.26
CA ILE A 179 -3.93 9.18 16.99
C ILE A 179 -4.05 10.60 17.52
N ILE A 180 -3.71 10.77 18.79
CA ILE A 180 -3.62 12.08 19.45
C ILE A 180 -2.15 12.31 19.78
N VAL A 181 -1.61 13.45 19.37
CA VAL A 181 -0.18 13.77 19.49
C VAL A 181 -0.02 15.14 20.13
N ASP A 182 0.72 15.21 21.24
CA ASP A 182 1.07 16.49 21.85
C ASP A 182 2.03 17.27 20.94
N SER A 183 3.27 16.83 20.76
CA SER A 183 4.22 17.57 19.92
C SER A 183 5.28 16.68 19.29
N LEU A 184 5.76 17.07 18.12
CA LEU A 184 6.87 16.43 17.43
C LEU A 184 8.00 17.42 17.17
N VAL A 185 9.23 16.91 17.13
CA VAL A 185 10.40 17.69 16.72
C VAL A 185 10.43 17.81 15.20
N SER A 186 10.07 16.74 14.49
CA SER A 186 10.18 16.64 13.03
C SER A 186 8.82 16.46 12.36
N SER A 187 8.42 15.22 12.08
CA SER A 187 7.22 14.95 11.30
C SER A 187 6.43 13.75 11.79
N LEU A 188 5.17 13.72 11.37
CA LEU A 188 4.31 12.53 11.39
C LEU A 188 4.16 12.01 9.97
N GLU A 189 4.41 10.73 9.76
CA GLU A 189 4.24 10.06 8.48
C GLU A 189 3.20 8.94 8.61
N ALA A 190 2.23 8.86 7.70
CA ALA A 190 1.33 7.74 7.60
C ALA A 190 1.33 7.17 6.19
N ILE A 191 1.55 5.86 6.08
CA ILE A 191 1.65 5.12 4.82
C ILE A 191 0.63 3.99 4.81
N LYS A 192 -0.13 3.85 3.71
CA LYS A 192 -1.09 2.76 3.50
C LYS A 192 -2.12 2.62 4.63
N CYS A 193 -2.63 3.75 5.12
CA CYS A 193 -3.65 3.75 6.15
C CYS A 193 -5.03 4.10 5.59
N SER A 194 -6.09 3.68 6.27
CA SER A 194 -7.47 4.04 5.87
C SER A 194 -8.32 4.38 7.07
N LYS A 195 -9.33 5.24 6.90
CA LYS A 195 -10.21 5.72 7.98
C LYS A 195 -9.41 6.27 9.16
N PHE A 196 -8.43 7.11 8.86
CA PHE A 196 -7.46 7.62 9.82
C PHE A 196 -7.95 8.92 10.47
N ALA A 197 -7.67 9.12 11.76
CA ALA A 197 -7.88 10.41 12.41
C ALA A 197 -6.61 10.82 13.15
N LEU A 198 -6.17 12.06 12.93
CA LEU A 198 -5.02 12.67 13.61
C LEU A 198 -5.48 13.91 14.35
N GLN A 199 -5.20 14.00 15.64
CA GLN A 199 -5.37 15.22 16.43
C GLN A 199 -4.01 15.71 16.93
N ILE A 200 -3.73 16.99 16.71
CA ILE A 200 -2.50 17.64 17.13
C ILE A 200 -2.82 18.63 18.27
N ASP A 201 -2.42 18.27 19.49
CA ASP A 201 -2.70 19.07 20.70
C ASP A 201 -1.64 20.14 20.97
N GLY A 202 -0.47 20.05 20.35
CA GLY A 202 0.63 21.02 20.45
C GLY A 202 1.17 21.40 19.08
N ASN A 203 2.45 21.13 18.79
CA ASN A 203 3.08 21.51 17.52
C ASN A 203 3.68 20.31 16.78
N VAL A 204 3.37 20.18 15.50
CA VAL A 204 3.95 19.23 14.55
C VAL A 204 4.33 19.99 13.28
N PRO A 205 5.63 20.14 12.96
CA PRO A 205 6.07 20.93 11.80
C PRO A 205 5.57 20.40 10.45
N ALA A 206 5.55 19.08 10.27
CA ALA A 206 5.15 18.47 9.00
C ALA A 206 4.38 17.17 9.18
N VAL A 207 3.39 16.96 8.32
CA VAL A 207 2.59 15.74 8.22
C VAL A 207 2.69 15.21 6.78
N MET A 208 3.05 13.94 6.65
CA MET A 208 3.27 13.28 5.36
C MET A 208 2.32 12.10 5.23
N PHE A 209 1.51 12.11 4.18
CA PHE A 209 0.54 11.08 3.89
C PHE A 209 0.84 10.43 2.55
N ASP A 210 1.04 9.11 2.55
CA ASP A 210 1.15 8.31 1.34
C ASP A 210 0.13 7.18 1.34
N GLN A 211 -0.64 7.04 0.26
CA GLN A 211 -1.64 5.98 0.12
C GLN A 211 -2.65 5.95 1.28
N ILE A 212 -3.16 7.12 1.67
CA ILE A 212 -4.22 7.25 2.67
C ILE A 212 -5.59 7.26 1.99
N ASP A 213 -6.51 6.42 2.47
CA ASP A 213 -7.90 6.40 1.99
C ASP A 213 -8.87 6.79 3.11
N GLY A 214 -9.33 8.04 3.06
CA GLY A 214 -10.19 8.63 4.08
C GLY A 214 -9.41 9.00 5.35
N GLY A 215 -9.30 10.30 5.62
CA GLY A 215 -8.61 10.79 6.80
C GLY A 215 -9.08 12.16 7.28
N GLN A 216 -9.03 12.39 8.59
CA GLN A 216 -9.26 13.71 9.18
C GLN A 216 -8.07 14.16 10.03
N VAL A 217 -7.65 15.40 9.87
CA VAL A 217 -6.56 16.03 10.64
C VAL A 217 -7.13 17.20 11.41
N TYR A 218 -7.17 17.10 12.73
CA TYR A 218 -7.60 18.16 13.64
C TYR A 218 -6.38 18.96 14.09
N LEU A 219 -6.36 20.24 13.73
CA LEU A 219 -5.34 21.18 14.15
C LEU A 219 -5.80 21.97 15.37
N ASN A 220 -4.83 22.53 16.09
CA ASN A 220 -5.03 23.50 17.17
C ASN A 220 -4.36 24.84 16.79
N ALA A 221 -4.56 25.88 17.59
CA ALA A 221 -3.93 27.19 17.35
C ALA A 221 -2.39 27.11 17.26
N GLY A 222 -1.75 26.16 17.94
CA GLY A 222 -0.30 25.94 17.95
C GLY A 222 0.28 25.17 16.76
N SER A 223 -0.56 24.67 15.84
CA SER A 223 -0.17 23.84 14.68
C SER A 223 -0.67 24.40 13.35
N MET A 224 -1.04 25.69 13.30
CA MET A 224 -1.49 26.36 12.09
C MET A 224 -0.42 26.43 10.98
N ASP A 225 0.86 26.39 11.35
CA ASP A 225 1.99 26.41 10.42
C ASP A 225 2.42 25.01 9.95
N ALA A 226 1.64 23.96 10.27
CA ALA A 226 1.98 22.59 9.89
C ALA A 226 1.94 22.41 8.37
N GLU A 227 3.03 21.93 7.78
CA GLU A 227 3.08 21.56 6.37
C GLU A 227 2.45 20.18 6.15
N ILE A 228 1.50 20.05 5.24
CA ILE A 228 0.85 18.76 4.92
C ILE A 228 1.20 18.36 3.50
N LEU A 229 1.93 17.25 3.36
CA LEU A 229 2.30 16.65 2.08
C LEU A 229 1.47 15.40 1.85
N THR A 230 0.82 15.31 0.68
CA THR A 230 0.01 14.16 0.29
C THR A 230 0.52 13.52 -0.99
N SER A 231 0.48 12.19 -1.03
CA SER A 231 0.83 11.37 -2.18
C SER A 231 -0.17 10.21 -2.30
N LYS A 232 -0.85 10.10 -3.44
CA LYS A 232 -1.83 9.03 -3.70
C LYS A 232 -2.88 8.88 -2.59
N CYS A 233 -3.33 10.00 -2.04
CA CYS A 233 -4.34 10.03 -0.99
C CYS A 233 -5.70 10.41 -1.55
N THR A 234 -6.76 9.97 -0.88
CA THR A 234 -8.15 10.29 -1.22
C THR A 234 -8.92 10.68 0.04
N ALA A 235 -9.86 11.62 -0.10
CA ALA A 235 -10.78 12.03 0.97
C ALA A 235 -10.07 12.42 2.30
N ILE A 236 -9.04 13.27 2.21
CA ILE A 236 -8.38 13.86 3.39
C ILE A 236 -8.97 15.24 3.68
N ASN A 237 -9.42 15.45 4.92
CA ASN A 237 -9.96 16.71 5.37
C ASN A 237 -9.12 17.27 6.53
N ILE A 238 -8.81 18.55 6.47
CA ILE A 238 -8.17 19.31 7.56
C ILE A 238 -9.25 20.06 8.31
N VAL A 239 -9.34 19.85 9.61
CA VAL A 239 -10.26 20.55 10.50
C VAL A 239 -9.49 21.65 11.22
N LEU A 240 -9.77 22.89 10.83
CA LEU A 240 -9.22 24.08 11.46
C LEU A 240 -9.99 24.37 12.75
N PRO A 241 -9.29 24.76 13.84
CA PRO A 241 -9.94 25.10 15.09
C PRO A 241 -10.80 26.36 14.94
N PRO A 242 -11.80 26.54 15.81
CA PRO A 242 -12.51 27.80 15.98
C PRO A 242 -11.56 29.01 16.07
N GLN A 243 -12.00 30.14 15.54
CA GLN A 243 -11.27 31.40 15.71
C GLN A 243 -11.49 31.91 17.14
N GLU A 244 -10.40 32.12 17.90
CA GLU A 244 -10.47 32.54 19.30
C GLU A 244 -11.13 33.91 19.50
N ASP A 245 -11.03 34.81 18.52
CA ASP A 245 -11.54 36.18 18.58
C ASP A 245 -13.00 36.33 18.08
N VAL A 246 -13.67 35.22 17.75
CA VAL A 246 -15.04 35.21 17.22
C VAL A 246 -15.91 34.32 18.09
N GLU A 247 -16.86 34.93 18.82
CA GLU A 247 -17.87 34.20 19.57
C GLU A 247 -18.66 33.27 18.63
N ASP A 248 -18.92 32.03 19.09
CA ASP A 248 -19.62 30.98 18.35
C ASP A 248 -18.97 30.57 17.00
N SER A 249 -17.64 30.74 16.85
CA SER A 249 -16.94 30.19 15.69
C SER A 249 -16.96 28.66 15.72
N ASP A 250 -17.53 28.05 14.69
CA ASP A 250 -17.45 26.59 14.49
C ASP A 250 -16.07 26.18 13.92
N ALA A 251 -15.71 24.91 14.12
CA ALA A 251 -14.56 24.31 13.46
C ALA A 251 -14.83 24.20 11.95
N LYS A 252 -13.83 24.58 11.13
CA LYS A 252 -13.96 24.59 9.68
C LYS A 252 -13.29 23.37 9.06
N GLU A 253 -14.05 22.60 8.30
CA GLU A 253 -13.53 21.46 7.53
C GLU A 253 -13.08 21.92 6.13
N CYS A 254 -11.84 21.60 5.78
CA CYS A 254 -11.17 21.99 4.54
C CYS A 254 -10.67 20.72 3.84
N PRO A 255 -11.28 20.26 2.73
CA PRO A 255 -10.78 19.12 1.99
C PRO A 255 -9.45 19.44 1.30
N ILE A 256 -8.52 18.49 1.30
CA ILE A 256 -7.27 18.60 0.53
C ILE A 256 -7.56 18.27 -0.95
N PRO A 257 -7.07 19.07 -1.90
CA PRO A 257 -7.20 18.76 -3.32
C PRO A 257 -6.52 17.45 -3.69
N GLU A 258 -7.21 16.60 -4.43
CA GLU A 258 -6.72 15.28 -4.86
C GLU A 258 -6.45 15.17 -6.37
N GLN A 259 -6.88 16.15 -7.17
CA GLN A 259 -6.70 16.16 -8.62
C GLN A 259 -5.72 17.24 -9.07
N ILE A 260 -4.75 16.84 -9.88
CA ILE A 260 -3.79 17.73 -10.55
C ILE A 260 -4.10 17.71 -12.04
N ARG A 261 -4.30 18.89 -12.64
CA ARG A 261 -4.44 19.05 -14.09
C ARG A 261 -3.08 19.38 -14.69
N THR A 262 -2.64 18.54 -15.62
CA THR A 262 -1.41 18.74 -16.39
C THR A 262 -1.76 19.19 -17.81
N THR A 263 -1.18 20.32 -18.25
CA THR A 263 -1.36 20.86 -19.60
C THR A 263 -0.02 21.01 -20.30
N ILE A 264 -0.02 20.88 -21.63
CA ILE A 264 1.15 21.06 -22.48
C ILE A 264 0.95 22.36 -23.27
N LYS A 265 1.84 23.33 -23.09
CA LYS A 265 1.83 24.62 -23.80
C LYS A 265 3.23 24.93 -24.29
N ASP A 266 3.37 25.26 -25.58
CA ASP A 266 4.65 25.62 -26.20
C ASP A 266 5.79 24.61 -25.95
N GLY A 267 5.44 23.32 -25.88
CA GLY A 267 6.39 22.24 -25.60
C GLY A 267 6.81 22.10 -24.12
N ALA A 268 6.26 22.92 -23.22
CA ALA A 268 6.47 22.82 -21.78
C ALA A 268 5.26 22.22 -21.05
N ILE A 269 5.52 21.56 -19.91
CA ILE A 269 4.53 20.91 -19.06
C ILE A 269 4.20 21.84 -17.88
N PHE A 270 2.91 22.11 -17.67
CA PHE A 270 2.40 22.90 -16.54
C PHE A 270 1.42 22.07 -15.73
N SER A 271 1.54 22.09 -14.41
CA SER A 271 0.65 21.40 -13.48
C SER A 271 -0.01 22.40 -12.53
N GLU A 272 -1.31 22.26 -12.34
CA GLU A 272 -2.09 23.05 -11.40
C GLU A 272 -3.05 22.15 -10.61
N ILE A 273 -3.40 22.59 -9.41
CA ILE A 273 -4.40 21.92 -8.59
C ILE A 273 -5.79 22.20 -9.18
N VAL A 274 -6.63 21.17 -9.28
CA VAL A 274 -8.04 21.32 -9.62
C VAL A 274 -8.81 21.51 -8.33
N ASP A 275 -9.32 22.71 -8.13
CA ASP A 275 -10.21 23.02 -7.02
C ASP A 275 -11.65 22.64 -7.43
N HIS A 276 -12.25 21.69 -6.70
CA HIS A 276 -13.67 21.41 -6.82
C HIS A 276 -14.32 22.04 -5.60
N VAL A 277 -15.04 23.15 -5.80
CA VAL A 277 -15.84 23.76 -4.73
C VAL A 277 -16.96 22.78 -4.40
N GLY A 278 -16.74 21.96 -3.37
CA GLY A 278 -17.72 21.06 -2.77
C GLY A 278 -18.61 21.77 -1.76
#